data_AF-A0AAD7XVI7-F1
#
_entry.id   AF-A0AAD7XVI7-F1
#
_cell.length_a   1.000
_cell.length_b   1.000
_cell.length_c   1.000
_cell.angle_alpha   90.00
_cell.angle_beta   90.00
_cell.angle_gamma   90.00
#
_symmetry.space_group_name_H-M   'P 1'
#
loop_
_entity.id
_entity.type
_entity.pdbx_description
1 polymer ?
#
loop_
_entity_poly.entity_id
_entity_poly.type
_entity_poly.pdbx_seq_one_letter_code
_entity_poly.pdbx_strand_id
1 'polypeptide(L)'
;MAEDEKKDDQQQRVSRHKLSVTQKTQQQLEKMFSRIDKPVHIPEPPKEKSVKAPKDFVRNVPGSSAGAGSGDFHVYRAHRRREYARLKEMDEKERKEYEQRLYEEERAAMKAQDEERTAKKRARRQKRKQNAQQQQQQKKQKTEDNDDTK
;
A
#
# COMPACT_ATOMS: atom_id res chain seq x y z
N MET A 1 6.54 -47.66 52.90
CA MET A 1 7.63 -47.05 52.12
C MET A 1 7.18 -47.00 50.67
N ALA A 2 6.73 -45.84 50.21
CA ALA A 2 6.62 -45.49 48.79
C ALA A 2 6.55 -43.96 48.75
N GLU A 3 7.61 -43.35 48.23
CA GLU A 3 7.89 -41.93 48.30
C GLU A 3 7.11 -41.15 47.23
N ASP A 4 6.55 -40.02 47.64
CA ASP A 4 5.95 -39.00 46.76
C ASP A 4 7.04 -38.35 45.88
N GLU A 5 7.13 -38.76 44.62
CA GLU A 5 7.92 -38.04 43.61
C GLU A 5 7.19 -36.76 43.17
N LYS A 6 7.51 -35.67 43.86
CA LYS A 6 7.24 -34.30 43.40
C LYS A 6 7.98 -34.04 42.09
N LYS A 7 7.26 -34.09 40.97
CA LYS A 7 7.71 -33.48 39.72
C LYS A 7 7.59 -31.97 39.84
N ASP A 8 8.71 -31.33 40.19
CA ASP A 8 8.90 -29.89 40.08
C ASP A 8 8.91 -29.47 38.61
N ASP A 9 7.71 -29.33 38.01
CA ASP A 9 7.52 -28.58 36.78
C ASP A 9 7.76 -27.09 37.08
N GLN A 10 9.04 -26.70 37.16
CA GLN A 10 9.46 -25.30 37.19
C GLN A 10 9.21 -24.67 35.82
N GLN A 11 7.93 -24.51 35.47
CA GLN A 11 7.52 -23.58 34.44
C GLN A 11 7.91 -22.19 34.94
N GLN A 12 9.03 -21.68 34.43
CA GLN A 12 9.42 -20.30 34.62
C GLN A 12 8.20 -19.44 34.28
N ARG A 13 7.66 -18.74 35.27
CA ARG A 13 6.49 -17.87 35.10
C ARG A 13 6.89 -16.76 34.13
N VAL A 14 6.66 -16.98 32.84
CA VAL A 14 6.93 -16.00 31.79
C VAL A 14 6.12 -14.76 32.13
N SER A 15 6.82 -13.63 32.29
CA SER A 15 6.18 -12.36 32.59
C SER A 15 5.17 -12.04 31.49
N ARG A 16 3.88 -12.10 31.85
CA ARG A 16 2.74 -11.88 30.92
C ARG A 16 2.81 -10.52 30.21
N HIS A 17 3.63 -9.59 30.71
CA HIS A 17 3.63 -8.18 30.35
C HIS A 17 4.85 -7.73 29.53
N LYS A 18 5.88 -8.58 29.34
CA LYS A 18 7.10 -8.22 28.57
C LYS A 18 7.45 -9.28 27.53
N LEU A 19 6.47 -9.64 26.70
CA LEU A 19 6.65 -10.61 25.63
C LEU A 19 7.49 -10.03 24.50
N SER A 20 8.48 -10.79 24.02
CA SER A 20 9.23 -10.51 22.79
C SER A 20 8.27 -10.46 21.58
N VAL A 21 8.66 -9.78 20.50
CA VAL A 21 7.89 -9.74 19.24
C VAL A 21 7.54 -11.16 18.77
N THR A 22 8.50 -12.08 18.85
CA THR A 22 8.33 -13.49 18.48
C THR A 22 7.35 -14.23 19.39
N GLN A 23 7.33 -13.91 20.69
CA GLN A 23 6.40 -14.51 21.65
C GLN A 23 4.98 -13.98 21.44
N LYS A 24 4.81 -12.70 21.07
CA LYS A 24 3.50 -12.13 20.73
C LYS A 24 2.91 -12.76 19.47
N THR A 25 3.73 -12.98 18.44
CA THR A 25 3.28 -13.66 17.22
C THR A 25 2.95 -15.12 17.49
N GLN A 26 3.77 -15.83 18.29
CA GLN A 26 3.47 -17.19 18.71
C GLN A 26 2.11 -17.29 19.41
N GLN A 27 1.82 -16.42 20.38
CA GLN A 27 0.53 -16.41 21.08
C GLN A 27 -0.65 -16.11 20.15
N GLN A 28 -0.48 -15.21 19.17
CA GLN A 28 -1.50 -14.92 18.16
C GLN A 28 -1.75 -16.15 17.27
N LEU A 29 -0.69 -16.84 16.85
CA LEU A 29 -0.78 -18.06 16.06
C LEU A 29 -1.46 -19.19 16.83
N GLU A 30 -1.06 -19.45 18.08
CA GLU A 30 -1.70 -20.44 18.96
C GLU A 30 -3.21 -20.17 19.10
N LYS A 31 -3.58 -18.89 19.26
CA LYS A 31 -4.99 -18.48 19.31
C LYS A 31 -5.72 -18.73 17.99
N MET A 32 -5.10 -18.49 16.84
CA MET A 32 -5.69 -18.76 15.53
C MET A 32 -5.84 -20.27 15.28
N PHE A 33 -4.83 -21.07 15.61
CA PHE A 33 -4.87 -22.53 15.48
C PHE A 33 -5.90 -23.19 16.39
N SER A 34 -6.22 -22.61 17.55
CA SER A 34 -7.28 -23.12 18.43
C SER A 34 -8.68 -23.13 17.79
N ARG A 35 -8.90 -22.36 16.71
CA ARG A 35 -10.18 -22.26 16.00
C ARG A 35 -9.96 -22.24 14.49
N ILE A 36 -9.37 -23.31 13.97
CA ILE A 36 -9.02 -23.43 12.56
C ILE A 36 -10.23 -23.32 11.62
N ASP A 37 -11.42 -23.73 12.08
CA ASP A 37 -12.66 -23.71 11.28
C ASP A 37 -13.22 -22.29 11.06
N LYS A 38 -12.78 -21.29 11.84
CA LYS A 38 -13.25 -19.91 11.70
C LYS A 38 -12.35 -19.14 10.73
N PRO A 39 -12.88 -18.61 9.62
CA PRO A 39 -12.08 -17.81 8.70
C PRO A 39 -11.54 -16.57 9.42
N VAL A 40 -10.27 -16.26 9.15
CA VAL A 40 -9.60 -15.10 9.72
C VAL A 40 -10.17 -13.83 9.08
N HIS A 41 -10.63 -12.88 9.90
CA HIS A 41 -11.09 -11.59 9.40
C HIS A 41 -9.89 -10.70 9.07
N ILE A 42 -9.65 -10.48 7.78
CA ILE A 42 -8.72 -9.47 7.29
C ILE A 42 -9.53 -8.17 7.13
N PRO A 43 -9.17 -7.07 7.81
CA PRO A 43 -9.90 -5.83 7.69
C PRO A 43 -9.77 -5.28 6.27
N GLU A 44 -10.86 -4.75 5.74
CA GLU A 44 -10.84 -3.98 4.50
C GLU A 44 -10.00 -2.71 4.67
N PRO A 45 -9.38 -2.20 3.59
CA PRO A 45 -8.66 -0.94 3.65
C PRO A 45 -9.58 0.19 4.15
N PRO A 46 -9.04 1.16 4.92
CA PRO A 46 -9.83 2.25 5.45
C PRO A 46 -10.45 3.04 4.30
N LYS A 47 -11.77 3.21 4.34
CA LYS A 47 -12.49 4.03 3.35
C LYS A 47 -12.07 5.49 3.50
N GLU A 48 -11.97 6.19 2.37
CA GLU A 48 -11.69 7.62 2.38
C GLU A 48 -12.80 8.37 3.12
N LYS A 49 -12.39 9.39 3.89
CA LYS A 49 -13.33 10.25 4.60
C LYS A 49 -14.12 11.04 3.56
N SER A 50 -15.44 10.88 3.57
CA SER A 50 -16.36 11.63 2.72
C SER A 50 -17.43 12.33 3.54
N VAL A 51 -17.75 13.58 3.16
CA VAL A 51 -18.89 14.30 3.71
C VAL A 51 -20.16 13.65 3.21
N LYS A 52 -21.08 13.38 4.14
CA LYS A 52 -22.39 12.81 3.82
C LYS A 52 -23.13 13.72 2.83
N ALA A 53 -23.65 13.13 1.76
CA ALA A 53 -24.47 13.83 0.78
C ALA A 53 -25.63 14.61 1.45
N PRO A 54 -26.00 15.78 0.92
CA PRO A 54 -27.19 16.50 1.38
C PRO A 54 -28.43 15.64 1.18
N LYS A 55 -29.48 15.89 1.98
CA LYS A 55 -30.77 15.21 1.80
C LYS A 55 -31.52 15.87 0.65
N ASP A 56 -32.18 15.07 -0.19
CA ASP A 56 -32.96 15.58 -1.33
C ASP A 56 -34.16 16.42 -0.88
N PHE A 57 -34.85 15.97 0.18
CA PHE A 57 -36.05 16.65 0.68
C PHE A 57 -35.92 16.94 2.18
N VAL A 58 -36.16 18.21 2.54
CA VAL A 58 -36.33 18.64 3.92
C VAL A 58 -37.83 18.83 4.15
N ARG A 59 -38.41 17.97 4.99
CA ARG A 59 -39.87 17.90 5.19
C ARG A 59 -40.42 18.94 6.17
N ASN A 60 -39.55 19.53 6.98
CA ASN A 60 -39.90 20.39 8.11
C ASN A 60 -39.41 21.83 7.91
N VAL A 61 -39.57 22.37 6.71
CA VAL A 61 -39.19 23.76 6.39
C VAL A 61 -40.35 24.69 6.79
N PRO A 62 -40.13 25.65 7.72
CA PRO A 62 -41.15 26.66 8.04
C PRO A 62 -41.34 27.61 6.84
N GLY A 63 -42.50 28.26 6.76
CA GLY A 63 -42.81 29.19 5.66
C GLY A 63 -41.80 30.35 5.56
N SER A 64 -41.61 30.91 4.36
CA SER A 64 -40.57 31.92 4.10
C SER A 64 -40.73 33.23 4.89
N SER A 65 -41.95 33.54 5.36
CA SER A 65 -42.26 34.70 6.20
C SER A 65 -42.33 34.37 7.70
N ALA A 66 -42.08 33.12 8.09
CA ALA A 66 -42.05 32.74 9.50
C ALA A 66 -40.87 33.41 10.21
N GLY A 67 -41.08 33.85 11.45
CA GLY A 67 -40.02 34.43 12.29
C GLY A 67 -38.98 33.39 12.72
N ALA A 68 -37.88 33.87 13.33
CA ALA A 68 -36.83 33.00 13.84
C ALA A 68 -37.34 32.13 15.01
N GLY A 69 -37.36 30.81 14.80
CA GLY A 69 -37.69 29.83 15.82
C GLY A 69 -36.50 29.54 16.75
N SER A 70 -36.78 28.98 17.94
CA SER A 70 -35.73 28.61 18.91
C SER A 70 -34.76 27.53 18.40
N GLY A 71 -35.19 26.72 17.42
CA GLY A 71 -34.38 25.68 16.79
C GLY A 71 -33.50 26.16 15.64
N ASP A 72 -33.75 27.34 15.08
CA ASP A 72 -33.12 27.79 13.84
C ASP A 72 -31.62 28.00 13.99
N PHE A 73 -31.19 28.49 15.17
CA PHE A 73 -29.78 28.62 15.51
C PHE A 73 -29.04 27.27 15.44
N HIS A 74 -29.65 26.20 15.94
CA HIS A 74 -29.02 24.88 15.93
C HIS A 74 -29.01 24.25 14.54
N VAL A 75 -30.06 24.49 13.73
CA VAL A 75 -30.09 24.10 12.32
C VAL A 75 -28.97 24.79 11.55
N TYR A 76 -28.82 26.11 11.72
CA TYR A 76 -27.75 26.88 11.09
C TYR A 76 -26.35 26.39 11.52
N ARG A 77 -26.12 26.20 12.82
CA ARG A 77 -24.85 25.70 13.35
C ARG A 77 -24.48 24.33 12.76
N ALA A 78 -25.45 23.42 12.64
CA ALA A 78 -25.24 22.11 12.03
C ALA A 78 -24.96 22.21 10.53
N HIS A 79 -25.69 23.08 9.81
CA HIS A 79 -25.48 23.33 8.39
C HIS A 79 -24.10 23.93 8.11
N ARG A 80 -23.72 24.99 8.83
CA ARG A 80 -22.41 25.64 8.72
C ARG A 80 -21.27 24.65 8.98
N ARG A 81 -21.38 23.81 10.02
CA ARG A 81 -20.37 22.77 10.30
C ARG A 81 -20.24 21.76 9.17
N ARG A 82 -21.37 21.31 8.61
CA ARG A 82 -21.38 20.39 7.46
C ARG A 82 -20.72 21.03 6.24
N GLU A 83 -21.04 22.29 5.97
CA GLU A 83 -20.50 22.99 4.81
C GLU A 83 -19.01 23.26 4.94
N TYR A 84 -18.51 23.68 6.11
CA TYR A 84 -17.08 23.83 6.34
C TYR A 84 -16.32 22.51 6.23
N ALA A 85 -16.91 21.41 6.71
CA ALA A 85 -16.31 20.09 6.52
C ALA A 85 -16.26 19.71 5.02
N ARG A 86 -17.30 20.05 4.25
CA ARG A 86 -17.37 19.80 2.81
C ARG A 86 -16.32 20.59 2.04
N LEU A 87 -16.22 21.89 2.29
CA LEU A 87 -15.22 22.76 1.67
C LEU A 87 -13.81 22.30 2.00
N LYS A 88 -13.54 22.03 3.27
CA LYS A 88 -12.23 21.53 3.72
C LYS A 88 -11.85 20.22 3.03
N GLU A 89 -12.78 19.27 2.88
CA GLU A 89 -12.50 18.02 2.18
C GLU A 89 -12.22 18.24 0.68
N MET A 90 -12.95 19.15 0.04
CA MET A 90 -12.72 19.52 -1.35
C MET A 90 -11.32 20.12 -1.54
N ASP A 91 -10.94 21.09 -0.70
CA ASP A 91 -9.63 21.73 -0.74
C ASP A 91 -8.50 20.72 -0.47
N GLU A 92 -8.69 19.81 0.50
CA GLU A 92 -7.72 18.75 0.81
C GLU A 92 -7.56 17.74 -0.33
N LYS A 93 -8.65 17.42 -1.05
CA LYS A 93 -8.60 16.53 -2.22
C LYS A 93 -7.87 17.19 -3.38
N GLU A 94 -8.23 18.42 -3.72
CA GLU A 94 -7.58 19.17 -4.80
C GLU A 94 -6.07 19.29 -4.56
N ARG A 95 -5.68 19.62 -3.32
CA ARG A 95 -4.27 19.68 -2.94
C ARG A 95 -3.56 18.33 -3.11
N LYS A 96 -4.17 17.23 -2.65
CA LYS A 96 -3.58 15.88 -2.78
C LYS A 96 -3.45 15.45 -4.24
N GLU A 97 -4.46 15.71 -5.05
CA GLU A 97 -4.44 15.40 -6.48
C GLU A 97 -3.34 16.19 -7.19
N TYR A 98 -3.17 17.47 -6.85
CA TYR A 98 -2.08 18.29 -7.38
C TYR A 98 -0.70 17.74 -6.98
N GLU A 99 -0.48 17.46 -5.69
CA GLU A 99 0.77 16.87 -5.20
C GLU A 99 1.07 15.50 -5.83
N GLN A 100 0.05 14.67 -6.04
CA GLN A 100 0.17 13.37 -6.70
C GLN A 100 0.55 13.50 -8.18
N ARG A 101 -0.08 14.43 -8.92
CA ARG A 101 0.25 14.68 -10.33
C ARG A 101 1.70 15.11 -10.50
N LEU A 102 2.15 16.07 -9.69
CA LEU A 102 3.55 16.51 -9.71
C LEU A 102 4.51 15.35 -9.42
N TYR A 103 4.20 14.55 -8.41
CA TYR A 103 5.02 13.39 -8.05
C TYR A 103 5.08 12.34 -9.18
N GLU A 104 3.95 12.08 -9.83
CA GLU A 104 3.87 11.14 -10.94
C GLU A 104 4.66 11.63 -12.17
N GLU A 105 4.58 12.92 -12.48
CA GLU A 105 5.35 13.56 -13.54
C GLU A 105 6.86 13.48 -13.28
N GLU A 106 7.32 13.84 -12.07
CA GLU A 106 8.72 13.75 -11.67
C GLU A 106 9.23 12.30 -11.73
N ARG A 107 8.44 11.35 -11.24
CA ARG A 107 8.77 9.92 -11.26
C ARG A 107 8.84 9.40 -12.69
N ALA A 108 7.94 9.80 -13.57
CA ALA A 108 7.94 9.42 -14.98
C ALA A 108 9.17 9.99 -15.70
N ALA A 109 9.52 11.24 -15.44
CA ALA A 109 10.71 11.88 -15.99
C ALA A 109 12.01 11.17 -15.55
N MET A 110 12.13 10.86 -14.25
CA MET A 110 13.28 10.12 -13.72
C MET A 110 13.39 8.72 -14.36
N LYS A 111 12.26 8.01 -14.46
CA LYS A 111 12.22 6.68 -15.08
C LYS A 111 12.63 6.74 -16.55
N ALA A 112 12.16 7.73 -17.31
CA ALA A 112 12.54 7.91 -18.71
C ALA A 112 14.05 8.16 -18.86
N GLN A 113 14.64 9.02 -18.02
CA GLN A 113 16.09 9.28 -18.05
C GLN A 113 16.92 8.02 -17.73
N ASP A 114 16.48 7.22 -16.75
CA ASP A 114 17.15 5.97 -16.41
C ASP A 114 17.01 4.91 -17.50
N GLU A 115 15.85 4.84 -18.16
CA GLU A 115 15.61 3.99 -19.31
C GLU A 115 16.47 4.38 -20.51
N GLU A 116 16.61 5.67 -20.82
CA GLU A 116 17.48 6.17 -21.88
C GLU A 116 18.95 5.82 -21.62
N ARG A 117 19.43 6.08 -20.39
CA ARG A 117 20.80 5.74 -19.97
C ARG A 117 21.05 4.24 -20.08
N THR A 118 20.08 3.44 -19.65
CA THR A 118 20.16 1.98 -19.69
C THR A 118 20.09 1.45 -21.12
N ALA A 119 19.22 1.99 -21.97
CA ALA A 119 19.06 1.63 -23.37
C ALA A 119 20.33 1.93 -24.16
N LYS A 120 20.95 3.11 -23.97
CA LYS A 120 22.23 3.48 -24.58
C LYS A 120 23.35 2.50 -24.19
N LYS A 121 23.44 2.12 -22.91
CA LYS A 121 24.42 1.14 -22.42
C LYS A 121 24.13 -0.27 -22.98
N ARG A 122 22.86 -0.68 -23.02
CA ARG A 122 22.41 -1.97 -23.57
C ARG A 122 22.74 -2.09 -25.06
N ALA A 123 22.45 -1.05 -25.85
CA ALA A 123 22.76 -1.01 -27.28
C ALA A 123 24.28 -1.12 -27.54
N ARG A 124 25.11 -0.45 -26.74
CA ARG A 124 26.59 -0.60 -26.81
C ARG A 124 27.03 -2.04 -26.52
N ARG A 125 26.45 -2.71 -25.52
CA ARG A 125 26.75 -4.12 -25.21
C ARG A 125 26.29 -5.07 -26.32
N GLN A 126 25.10 -4.85 -26.88
CA GLN A 126 24.58 -5.66 -27.98
C GLN A 126 25.44 -5.55 -29.24
N LYS A 127 25.86 -4.33 -29.63
CA LYS A 127 26.81 -4.14 -30.74
C LYS A 127 28.14 -4.88 -30.50
N ARG A 128 28.71 -4.78 -29.29
CA ARG A 128 29.94 -5.52 -28.93
C ARG A 128 29.74 -7.04 -29.01
N LYS A 129 28.60 -7.55 -28.54
CA LYS A 129 28.23 -8.97 -28.62
C LYS A 129 28.10 -9.44 -30.07
N GLN A 130 27.41 -8.67 -30.91
CA GLN A 130 27.25 -8.97 -32.35
C GLN A 130 28.60 -8.98 -33.06
N ASN A 131 29.46 -7.98 -32.83
CA ASN A 131 30.80 -7.95 -33.42
C ASN A 131 31.66 -9.13 -32.97
N ALA A 132 31.61 -9.51 -31.69
CA ALA A 132 32.34 -10.67 -31.18
C ALA A 132 31.83 -12.00 -31.79
N GLN A 133 30.51 -12.13 -31.98
CA GLN A 133 29.92 -13.30 -32.65
C GLN A 133 30.33 -13.37 -34.13
N GLN A 134 30.31 -12.25 -34.85
CA GLN A 134 30.76 -12.18 -36.24
C GLN A 134 32.25 -12.53 -36.36
N GLN A 135 33.11 -12.04 -35.47
CA GLN A 135 34.53 -12.40 -35.44
C GLN A 135 34.75 -13.90 -35.15
N GLN A 136 33.96 -14.49 -34.25
CA GLN A 136 34.01 -15.94 -33.99
C GLN A 136 33.57 -16.75 -35.22
N GLN A 137 32.52 -16.32 -35.91
CA GLN A 137 32.06 -16.97 -37.16
C GLN A 137 33.11 -16.87 -38.27
N GLN A 138 33.71 -15.70 -38.48
CA GLN A 138 34.80 -15.53 -39.45
C GLN A 138 36.03 -16.36 -39.11
N LYS A 139 36.37 -16.51 -37.82
CA LYS A 139 37.46 -17.39 -37.40
C LYS A 139 37.14 -18.86 -37.68
N LYS A 140 35.90 -19.31 -37.43
CA LYS A 140 35.44 -20.66 -37.74
C LYS A 140 35.47 -20.96 -39.24
N GLN A 141 34.98 -20.04 -40.06
CA GLN A 141 35.03 -20.18 -41.53
C GLN A 141 36.48 -20.26 -42.02
N LYS A 142 37.39 -19.42 -41.50
CA LYS A 142 38.81 -19.50 -41.85
C LYS A 142 39.49 -20.80 -41.41
N THR A 143 39.08 -21.40 -40.30
CA THR A 143 39.60 -22.71 -39.88
C THR A 143 39.05 -23.84 -40.75
N GLU A 144 37.77 -23.78 -41.14
CA GLU A 144 37.15 -24.76 -42.05
C GLU A 144 37.75 -24.69 -43.47
N ASP A 145 37.94 -23.49 -44.04
CA ASP A 145 38.58 -23.31 -45.36
C ASP A 145 40.04 -23.81 -45.39
N ASN A 146 40.76 -23.80 -44.27
CA ASN A 146 42.14 -24.30 -44.18
C ASN A 146 42.22 -25.83 -43.98
N ASP A 147 41.17 -26.46 -43.44
CA ASP A 147 41.11 -27.92 -43.30
C ASP A 147 40.67 -28.60 -44.62
N ASP A 148 39.87 -27.93 -45.47
CA ASP A 148 39.47 -28.45 -46.80
C ASP A 148 40.56 -28.33 -47.88
N THR A 149 41.65 -27.59 -47.62
CA THR A 149 42.80 -27.43 -48.55
C THR A 149 44.00 -28.32 -48.23
N LYS A 150 43.85 -29.35 -47.41
CA LYS A 150 44.91 -30.31 -47.07
C LYS A 150 44.51 -31.75 -47.36
#